data_AF-A0A1J5SRG1-F1
#
_entry.id   AF-A0A1J5SRG1-F1
#
_cell.length_a   1.000
_cell.length_b   1.000
_cell.length_c   1.000
_cell.angle_alpha   90.00
_cell.angle_beta   90.00
_cell.angle_gamma   90.00
#
_symmetry.space_group_name_H-M   'P 1'
#
loop_
_entity.id
_entity.type
_entity.pdbx_description
1 polymer ?
#
loop_
_entity_poly.entity_id
_entity_poly.type
_entity_poly.pdbx_seq_one_letter_code
_entity_poly.pdbx_strand_id
1 'polypeptide(L)'
;MIDMHKIKEWSDIVLKLMTILAIPIGGWWAYHNFSITATSEWNPEIRVTTEVFPYDLKSMLLVIHARPKNIGKVPIELYGNNKGDITVQIEELPSEHKIGRIGKKELVQVHEIKSLVAENNGEYDLQPGVEYDDLQYFVVPRPEKGMSKFYVISADFNWPYEGANPDEGYAVSASTVVQVK
;
A
#
# COMPACT_ATOMS: atom_id res chain seq x y z
N MET A 1 48.49 -26.23 -46.27
CA MET A 1 47.34 -27.15 -46.13
C MET A 1 47.04 -27.23 -44.64
N ILE A 2 45.95 -26.60 -44.19
CA ILE A 2 45.62 -26.58 -42.76
C ILE A 2 45.06 -27.95 -42.40
N ASP A 3 45.61 -28.55 -41.35
CA ASP A 3 45.33 -29.92 -40.95
C ASP A 3 43.95 -29.99 -40.27
N MET A 4 42.95 -30.47 -41.01
CA MET A 4 41.53 -30.41 -40.64
C MET A 4 41.23 -31.20 -39.36
N HIS A 5 42.04 -32.23 -39.05
CA HIS A 5 41.96 -32.98 -37.81
C HIS A 5 42.37 -32.17 -36.59
N LYS A 6 43.45 -31.38 -36.69
CA LYS A 6 43.93 -30.54 -35.59
C LYS A 6 42.94 -29.42 -35.26
N ILE A 7 42.27 -28.86 -36.27
CA ILE A 7 41.22 -27.85 -36.06
C ILE A 7 40.06 -28.46 -35.28
N LYS A 8 39.64 -29.68 -35.62
CA LYS A 8 38.53 -30.35 -34.95
C LYS A 8 38.83 -30.65 -33.49
N GLU A 9 40.01 -31.18 -33.19
CA GLU A 9 40.45 -31.46 -31.82
C GLU A 9 40.54 -30.19 -30.97
N TRP A 10 41.09 -29.11 -31.52
CA TRP A 10 41.13 -27.81 -30.85
C TRP A 10 39.73 -27.26 -30.60
N SER A 11 38.83 -27.37 -31.58
CA SER A 11 37.43 -26.96 -31.42
C SER A 11 36.75 -27.74 -30.31
N ASP A 12 36.92 -29.07 -30.25
CA ASP A 12 36.32 -29.91 -29.21
C ASP A 12 36.83 -29.57 -27.80
N ILE A 13 38.12 -29.22 -27.67
CA ILE A 13 38.70 -28.77 -26.40
C ILE A 13 38.12 -27.41 -25.98
N VAL A 14 38.05 -26.45 -26.90
CA VAL A 14 37.48 -25.12 -26.63
C VAL A 14 36.00 -25.23 -26.24
N LEU A 15 35.22 -26.05 -26.95
CA LEU A 15 33.80 -26.22 -26.68
C LEU A 15 33.54 -26.83 -25.29
N LYS A 16 34.37 -27.78 -24.87
CA LYS A 16 34.33 -28.35 -23.51
C LYS A 16 34.66 -27.30 -22.45
N LEU A 17 35.71 -26.50 -22.66
CA LEU A 17 36.09 -25.44 -21.74
C LEU A 17 35.01 -24.36 -21.63
N MET A 18 34.42 -23.95 -22.76
CA MET A 18 33.30 -23.01 -22.79
C MET A 18 32.08 -23.55 -22.03
N THR A 19 31.79 -24.85 -22.16
CA THR A 19 30.68 -25.49 -21.44
C THR A 19 30.94 -25.52 -19.93
N ILE A 20 32.17 -25.82 -19.51
CA ILE A 20 32.57 -25.80 -18.10
C ILE A 20 32.47 -24.38 -17.52
N LEU A 21 32.83 -23.35 -18.29
CA LEU A 21 32.74 -21.95 -17.87
C LEU A 21 31.31 -21.41 -17.90
N ALA A 22 30.45 -21.92 -18.79
CA ALA A 22 29.06 -21.50 -18.88
C ALA A 22 28.27 -21.79 -17.59
N ILE A 23 28.57 -22.91 -16.92
CA ILE A 23 27.89 -23.30 -15.66
C ILE A 23 28.11 -22.27 -14.53
N PRO A 24 29.35 -21.92 -14.11
CA PRO A 24 29.57 -20.95 -13.06
C PRO A 24 29.16 -19.54 -13.47
N ILE A 25 29.32 -19.14 -14.74
CA ILE A 25 28.87 -17.82 -15.22
C ILE A 25 27.35 -17.73 -15.16
N GLY A 26 26.64 -18.76 -15.64
CA GLY A 26 25.18 -18.83 -15.55
C GLY A 26 24.69 -18.86 -14.10
N GLY A 27 25.37 -19.61 -13.23
CA GLY A 27 25.08 -19.64 -11.80
C GLY A 27 25.29 -18.30 -11.11
N TRP A 28 26.41 -17.61 -11.40
CA TRP A 28 26.68 -16.26 -10.89
C TRP A 28 25.66 -15.24 -11.39
N TRP A 29 25.30 -15.31 -12.68
CA TRP A 29 24.29 -14.43 -13.26
C TRP A 29 22.91 -14.67 -12.64
N ALA A 30 22.51 -15.93 -12.45
CA ALA A 30 21.23 -16.28 -11.81
C ALA A 30 21.22 -15.84 -10.33
N TYR A 31 22.32 -16.07 -9.60
CA TYR A 31 22.49 -15.61 -8.22
C TYR A 31 22.43 -14.07 -8.14
N HIS A 32 23.13 -13.37 -9.02
CA HIS A 32 23.08 -11.91 -9.06
C HIS A 32 21.70 -11.37 -9.43
N ASN A 33 21.02 -11.97 -10.40
CA ASN A 33 19.65 -11.53 -10.72
C ASN A 33 18.71 -11.79 -9.55
N PHE A 34 18.82 -12.94 -8.89
CA PHE A 34 18.00 -13.24 -7.72
C PHE A 34 18.35 -12.36 -6.51
N SER A 35 19.62 -11.99 -6.33
CA SER A 35 20.09 -11.21 -5.19
C SER A 35 19.99 -9.69 -5.38
N ILE A 36 20.14 -9.18 -6.62
CA ILE A 36 20.04 -7.74 -6.96
C ILE A 36 18.61 -7.36 -7.29
N THR A 37 17.85 -8.24 -7.95
CA THR A 37 16.42 -8.00 -8.13
C THR A 37 15.79 -8.24 -6.77
N ALA A 38 15.65 -7.19 -5.96
CA ALA A 38 15.14 -7.25 -4.62
C ALA A 38 13.86 -8.11 -4.53
N THR A 39 14.02 -9.40 -4.23
CA THR A 39 12.94 -10.39 -4.14
C THR A 39 12.20 -10.26 -2.82
N SER A 40 12.62 -9.36 -1.94
CA SER A 40 12.08 -9.13 -0.60
C SER A 40 11.71 -7.66 -0.35
N GLU A 41 11.31 -6.93 -1.39
CA GLU A 41 10.79 -5.57 -1.21
C GLU A 41 9.30 -5.61 -0.86
N TRP A 42 8.99 -5.27 0.40
CA TRP A 42 7.67 -4.83 0.79
C TRP A 42 7.42 -3.44 0.21
N ASN A 43 6.31 -3.29 -0.48
CA ASN A 43 5.91 -2.01 -1.04
C ASN A 43 4.38 -1.93 -0.99
N PRO A 44 3.80 -1.66 0.20
CA PRO A 44 2.37 -1.42 0.30
C PRO A 44 2.03 -0.01 -0.21
N GLU A 45 0.88 0.08 -0.85
CA GLU A 45 0.24 1.31 -1.27
C GLU A 45 -1.17 1.31 -0.66
N ILE A 46 -1.66 2.48 -0.24
CA ILE A 46 -3.06 2.62 0.17
C ILE A 46 -3.71 3.72 -0.66
N ARG A 47 -4.96 3.51 -1.06
CA ARG A 47 -5.79 4.51 -1.72
C ARG A 47 -7.06 4.71 -0.92
N VAL A 48 -7.50 5.95 -0.85
CA VAL A 48 -8.77 6.30 -0.20
C VAL A 48 -9.63 7.04 -1.19
N THR A 49 -10.85 6.55 -1.37
CA THR A 49 -11.89 7.27 -2.10
C THR A 49 -13.15 7.34 -1.25
N THR A 50 -13.99 8.35 -1.49
CA THR A 50 -15.21 8.55 -0.70
C THR A 50 -16.34 8.99 -1.60
N GLU A 51 -17.48 8.34 -1.44
CA GLU A 51 -18.72 8.67 -2.11
C GLU A 51 -19.73 9.19 -1.08
N VAL A 52 -20.61 10.10 -1.51
CA VAL A 52 -21.62 10.72 -0.64
C VAL A 52 -23.00 10.41 -1.18
N PHE A 53 -23.82 9.78 -0.35
CA PHE A 53 -25.21 9.46 -0.67
C PHE A 53 -26.17 10.12 0.33
N PRO A 54 -27.39 10.47 -0.08
CA PRO A 54 -28.42 10.83 0.88
C PRO A 54 -28.78 9.60 1.73
N TYR A 55 -28.72 9.72 3.06
CA TYR A 55 -29.15 8.67 3.98
C TYR A 55 -30.62 8.86 4.39
N ASP A 56 -30.93 10.05 4.91
CA ASP A 56 -32.29 10.46 5.24
C ASP A 56 -32.48 11.98 5.03
N LEU A 57 -33.56 12.54 5.59
CA LEU A 57 -33.89 13.97 5.48
C LEU A 57 -32.89 14.89 6.20
N LYS A 58 -32.14 14.38 7.18
CA LYS A 58 -31.26 15.16 8.08
C LYS A 58 -29.79 14.72 8.01
N SER A 59 -29.47 13.68 7.27
CA SER A 59 -28.14 13.08 7.24
C SER A 59 -27.76 12.57 5.85
N MET A 60 -26.45 12.46 5.66
CA MET A 60 -25.78 11.98 4.46
C MET A 60 -24.90 10.80 4.86
N LEU A 61 -24.81 9.80 3.99
CA LEU A 61 -23.96 8.64 4.13
C LEU A 61 -22.66 8.88 3.35
N LEU A 62 -21.54 8.79 4.06
CA LEU A 62 -20.21 8.69 3.46
C LEU A 62 -19.89 7.20 3.32
N VAL A 63 -19.59 6.79 2.08
CA VAL A 63 -19.07 5.46 1.77
C VAL A 63 -17.59 5.63 1.47
N ILE A 64 -16.75 5.15 2.38
CA ILE A 64 -15.30 5.27 2.29
C ILE A 64 -14.76 3.94 1.78
N HIS A 65 -13.96 4.01 0.72
CA HIS A 65 -13.22 2.89 0.17
C HIS A 65 -11.77 3.03 0.59
N ALA A 66 -11.32 2.22 1.54
CA ALA A 66 -9.92 2.06 1.87
C ALA A 66 -9.37 0.87 1.07
N ARG A 67 -8.44 1.14 0.15
CA ARG A 67 -7.90 0.14 -0.78
C ARG A 67 -6.42 -0.07 -0.54
N PRO A 68 -6.05 -0.97 0.39
CA PRO A 68 -4.68 -1.39 0.52
C PRO A 68 -4.29 -2.30 -0.64
N LYS A 69 -3.08 -2.11 -1.15
CA LYS A 69 -2.51 -2.85 -2.27
C LYS A 69 -1.06 -3.18 -1.98
N ASN A 70 -0.64 -4.40 -2.27
CA ASN A 70 0.77 -4.75 -2.24
C ASN A 70 1.35 -4.66 -3.66
N ILE A 71 2.16 -3.64 -3.95
CA ILE A 71 2.90 -3.51 -5.21
C ILE A 71 4.30 -4.15 -5.12
N GLY A 72 4.64 -4.74 -3.98
CA GLY A 72 5.86 -5.50 -3.75
C GLY A 72 5.83 -6.91 -4.34
N LYS A 73 6.87 -7.69 -4.03
CA LYS A 73 7.04 -9.07 -4.53
C LYS A 73 6.85 -10.15 -3.46
N VAL A 74 6.68 -9.74 -2.22
CA VAL A 74 6.50 -10.58 -1.04
C VAL A 74 5.16 -10.29 -0.39
N PRO A 75 4.44 -11.31 0.11
CA PRO A 75 3.17 -11.11 0.80
C PRO A 75 3.37 -10.27 2.07
N ILE A 76 2.34 -9.50 2.41
CA ILE A 76 2.29 -8.69 3.63
C ILE A 76 1.13 -9.21 4.48
N GLU A 77 1.47 -9.81 5.62
CA GLU A 77 0.49 -10.27 6.59
C GLU A 77 0.26 -9.19 7.65
N LEU A 78 -0.99 -8.75 7.80
CA LEU A 78 -1.41 -7.86 8.86
C LEU A 78 -2.29 -8.62 9.84
N TYR A 79 -2.02 -8.45 11.13
CA TYR A 79 -2.82 -8.98 12.22
C TYR A 79 -3.20 -7.83 13.12
N GLY A 80 -4.33 -7.17 12.85
CA GLY A 80 -4.71 -5.89 13.45
C GLY A 80 -4.45 -5.80 14.96
N ASN A 81 -4.03 -4.61 15.42
CA ASN A 81 -3.50 -4.32 16.76
C ASN A 81 -2.22 -5.08 17.20
N ASN A 82 -1.83 -6.16 16.53
CA ASN A 82 -0.67 -6.99 16.89
C ASN A 82 0.50 -6.83 15.92
N LYS A 83 0.24 -6.81 14.60
CA LYS A 83 1.27 -6.74 13.56
C LYS A 83 0.72 -6.02 12.33
N GLY A 84 0.94 -4.72 12.28
CA GLY A 84 0.52 -3.87 11.18
C GLY A 84 -0.99 -3.66 11.14
N ASP A 85 -1.40 -2.48 10.69
CA ASP A 85 -2.79 -2.07 10.70
C ASP A 85 -3.09 -0.95 9.71
N ILE A 86 -4.37 -0.71 9.51
CA ILE A 86 -4.88 0.41 8.71
C ILE A 86 -5.76 1.26 9.62
N THR A 87 -5.34 2.49 9.86
CA THR A 87 -6.12 3.49 10.59
C THR A 87 -6.89 4.33 9.58
N VAL A 88 -8.20 4.52 9.78
CA VAL A 88 -9.01 5.46 8.98
C VAL A 88 -9.51 6.59 9.87
N GLN A 89 -9.20 7.82 9.50
CA GLN A 89 -9.60 9.04 10.23
C GLN A 89 -10.53 9.87 9.36
N ILE A 90 -11.57 10.41 10.00
CA ILE A 90 -12.54 11.33 9.40
C ILE A 90 -12.51 12.61 10.21
N GLU A 91 -12.12 13.69 9.56
CA GLU A 91 -11.96 15.00 10.18
C GLU A 91 -12.82 16.03 9.42
N GLU A 92 -13.56 16.87 10.14
CA GLU A 92 -14.33 17.97 9.57
C GLU A 92 -13.44 19.21 9.46
N LEU A 93 -13.45 19.86 8.29
CA LEU A 93 -12.85 21.18 8.16
C LEU A 93 -13.74 22.21 8.89
N PRO A 94 -13.18 23.02 9.80
CA PRO A 94 -13.91 24.10 10.42
C PRO A 94 -14.39 25.11 9.36
N SER A 95 -15.67 25.52 9.46
CA SER A 95 -16.31 26.42 8.51
C SER A 95 -15.76 27.85 8.57
N GLU A 96 -15.17 28.24 9.71
CA GLU A 96 -14.61 29.56 9.96
C GLU A 96 -13.07 29.50 9.98
N HIS A 97 -12.46 29.40 8.81
CA HIS A 97 -11.00 29.51 8.67
C HIS A 97 -10.59 30.64 7.75
N LYS A 98 -9.47 31.29 8.07
CA LYS A 98 -8.89 32.31 7.20
C LYS A 98 -8.36 31.66 5.93
N ILE A 99 -8.42 32.39 4.82
CA ILE A 99 -7.82 31.96 3.55
C ILE A 99 -6.33 31.66 3.80
N GLY A 100 -5.91 30.42 3.54
CA GLY A 100 -4.54 29.98 3.80
C GLY A 100 -4.43 28.47 4.00
N ARG A 101 -3.28 28.06 4.54
CA ARG A 101 -3.02 26.66 4.91
C ARG A 101 -3.81 26.31 6.17
N ILE A 102 -4.45 25.13 6.15
CA ILE A 102 -5.05 24.51 7.33
C ILE A 102 -4.07 23.47 7.86
N GLY A 103 -3.75 23.55 9.15
CA GLY A 103 -2.92 22.56 9.83
C GLY A 103 -3.75 21.34 10.25
N LYS A 104 -3.16 20.14 10.29
CA LYS A 104 -3.87 18.92 10.76
C LYS A 104 -4.49 19.11 12.16
N LYS A 105 -3.80 19.84 13.06
CA LYS A 105 -4.29 20.13 14.41
C LYS A 105 -5.54 21.03 14.47
N GLU A 106 -5.87 21.70 13.38
CA GLU A 106 -7.04 22.58 13.28
C GLU A 106 -8.28 21.83 12.78
N LEU A 107 -8.09 20.59 12.28
CA LEU A 107 -9.19 19.74 11.85
C LEU A 107 -9.91 19.15 13.06
N VAL A 108 -11.24 19.09 12.98
CA VAL A 108 -12.06 18.54 14.06
C VAL A 108 -12.26 17.06 13.78
N GLN A 109 -11.63 16.19 14.59
CA GLN A 109 -11.83 14.75 14.47
C GLN A 109 -13.29 14.39 14.73
N VAL A 110 -13.95 13.82 13.72
CA VAL A 110 -15.34 13.35 13.79
C VAL A 110 -15.37 11.89 14.19
N HIS A 111 -14.50 11.09 13.57
CA HIS A 111 -14.41 9.67 13.84
C HIS A 111 -13.01 9.13 13.51
N GLU A 112 -12.66 8.01 14.14
CA GLU A 112 -11.43 7.27 13.86
C GLU A 112 -11.67 5.78 14.07
N ILE A 113 -11.37 5.00 13.03
CA ILE A 113 -11.16 3.56 13.12
C ILE A 113 -9.68 3.35 13.36
N LYS A 114 -9.33 2.89 14.56
CA LYS A 114 -7.93 2.66 14.93
C LYS A 114 -7.33 1.43 14.25
N SER A 115 -8.17 0.45 13.93
CA SER A 115 -7.74 -0.83 13.40
C SER A 115 -8.80 -1.40 12.46
N LEU A 116 -8.69 -1.06 11.18
CA LEU A 116 -9.58 -1.59 10.15
C LEU A 116 -9.39 -3.10 10.00
N VAL A 117 -8.15 -3.59 10.15
CA VAL A 117 -7.84 -5.02 10.02
C VAL A 117 -8.50 -5.81 11.15
N ALA A 118 -8.46 -5.32 12.39
CA ALA A 118 -9.12 -6.01 13.51
C ALA A 118 -10.64 -6.02 13.41
N GLU A 119 -11.24 -4.96 12.83
CA GLU A 119 -12.67 -4.92 12.56
C GLU A 119 -13.07 -5.92 11.46
N ASN A 120 -12.20 -6.14 10.48
CA ASN A 120 -12.41 -7.07 9.35
C ASN A 120 -11.73 -8.43 9.58
N ASN A 121 -12.20 -9.17 10.60
CA ASN A 121 -11.75 -10.52 10.98
C ASN A 121 -10.31 -10.64 11.53
N GLY A 122 -9.53 -9.57 11.58
CA GLY A 122 -8.25 -9.52 12.27
C GLY A 122 -7.04 -10.05 11.51
N GLU A 123 -7.19 -10.48 10.26
CA GLU A 123 -6.10 -11.06 9.48
C GLU A 123 -6.23 -10.67 8.00
N TYR A 124 -5.23 -9.97 7.47
CA TYR A 124 -5.10 -9.64 6.06
C TYR A 124 -3.86 -10.29 5.49
N ASP A 125 -4.01 -11.01 4.38
CA ASP A 125 -2.90 -11.55 3.60
C ASP A 125 -2.83 -10.84 2.25
N LEU A 126 -2.05 -9.77 2.19
CA LEU A 126 -1.85 -8.96 0.99
C LEU A 126 -0.81 -9.62 0.10
N GLN A 127 -1.27 -10.53 -0.75
CA GLN A 127 -0.43 -11.16 -1.77
C GLN A 127 0.09 -10.13 -2.81
N PRO A 128 1.25 -10.39 -3.44
CA PRO A 128 1.81 -9.50 -4.46
C PRO A 128 0.81 -9.18 -5.58
N GLY A 129 0.60 -7.88 -5.83
CA GLY A 129 -0.33 -7.36 -6.84
C GLY A 129 -1.80 -7.36 -6.45
N VAL A 130 -2.16 -7.91 -5.28
CA VAL A 130 -3.54 -7.92 -4.78
C VAL A 130 -3.91 -6.57 -4.17
N GLU A 131 -5.13 -6.15 -4.45
CA GLU A 131 -5.76 -4.93 -3.93
C GLU A 131 -7.08 -5.35 -3.26
N TYR A 132 -7.26 -4.97 -2.00
CA TYR A 132 -8.53 -5.13 -1.30
C TYR A 132 -9.36 -3.85 -1.44
N ASP A 133 -10.66 -3.95 -1.23
CA ASP A 133 -11.57 -2.80 -1.14
C ASP A 133 -12.41 -2.91 0.12
N ASP A 134 -11.96 -2.21 1.16
CA ASP A 134 -12.66 -2.17 2.43
C ASP A 134 -13.62 -0.99 2.47
N LEU A 135 -14.90 -1.34 2.61
CA LEU A 135 -15.99 -0.38 2.66
C LEU A 135 -16.30 -0.01 4.10
N GLN A 136 -16.23 1.28 4.38
CA GLN A 136 -16.62 1.86 5.66
C GLN A 136 -17.74 2.86 5.47
N TYR A 137 -18.76 2.78 6.33
CA TYR A 137 -19.99 3.53 6.19
C TYR A 137 -20.14 4.50 7.37
N PHE A 138 -20.25 5.79 7.07
CA PHE A 138 -20.35 6.83 8.09
C PHE A 138 -21.50 7.78 7.82
N VAL A 139 -22.35 7.97 8.83
CA VAL A 139 -23.47 8.91 8.73
C VAL A 139 -23.04 10.26 9.29
N VAL A 140 -23.14 11.30 8.46
CA VAL A 140 -22.82 12.69 8.82
C VAL A 140 -24.06 13.58 8.70
N PRO A 141 -24.16 14.67 9.48
CA PRO A 141 -25.30 15.57 9.38
C PRO A 141 -25.37 16.24 8.00
N ARG A 142 -26.58 16.34 7.45
CA ARG A 142 -26.85 17.10 6.23
C ARG A 142 -26.66 18.59 6.55
N PRO A 143 -25.87 19.34 5.76
CA PRO A 143 -25.71 20.76 5.98
C PRO A 143 -27.04 21.51 5.79
N GLU A 144 -27.16 22.65 6.45
CA GLU A 144 -28.30 23.55 6.24
C GLU A 144 -28.31 24.09 4.79
N LYS A 145 -29.49 24.47 4.32
CA LYS A 145 -29.70 24.86 2.92
C LYS A 145 -28.78 26.03 2.53
N GLY A 146 -27.89 25.79 1.57
CA GLY A 146 -26.92 26.78 1.08
C GLY A 146 -25.56 26.76 1.79
N MET A 147 -25.38 25.89 2.79
CA MET A 147 -24.09 25.62 3.41
C MET A 147 -23.43 24.39 2.78
N SER A 148 -22.14 24.25 2.99
CA SER A 148 -21.39 23.03 2.65
C SER A 148 -20.47 22.68 3.80
N LYS A 149 -20.36 21.38 4.07
CA LYS A 149 -19.36 20.85 4.98
C LYS A 149 -18.31 20.10 4.17
N PHE A 150 -17.06 20.18 4.62
CA PHE A 150 -15.97 19.46 4.01
C PHE A 150 -15.40 18.49 5.02
N TYR A 151 -15.23 17.24 4.60
CA TYR A 151 -14.62 16.19 5.40
C TYR A 151 -13.31 15.77 4.73
N VAL A 152 -12.24 15.71 5.52
CA VAL A 152 -10.99 15.04 5.15
C VAL A 152 -11.09 13.61 5.63
N ILE A 153 -10.86 12.67 4.72
CA ILE A 153 -10.73 11.26 5.05
C ILE A 153 -9.28 10.89 4.79
N SER A 154 -8.59 10.35 5.79
CA SER A 154 -7.25 9.80 5.64
C SER A 154 -7.22 8.35 6.05
N ALA A 155 -6.48 7.53 5.32
CA ALA A 155 -6.11 6.20 5.75
C ALA A 155 -4.59 6.07 5.82
N ASP A 156 -4.12 5.58 6.95
CA ASP A 156 -2.71 5.34 7.24
C ASP A 156 -2.51 3.83 7.35
N PHE A 157 -1.70 3.27 6.46
CA PHE A 157 -1.29 1.88 6.48
C PHE A 157 0.06 1.79 7.19
N ASN A 158 0.06 1.15 8.35
CA ASN A 158 1.25 0.93 9.17
C ASN A 158 1.62 -0.53 9.13
N TRP A 159 2.89 -0.85 8.90
CA TRP A 159 3.37 -2.22 9.03
C TRP A 159 4.74 -2.26 9.72
N PRO A 160 4.93 -3.19 10.68
CA PRO A 160 6.21 -3.34 11.33
C PRO A 160 7.20 -4.01 10.37
N TYR A 161 8.44 -3.53 10.32
CA TYR A 161 9.52 -4.34 9.77
C TYR A 161 9.96 -5.40 10.78
N GLU A 162 10.50 -6.53 10.32
CA GLU A 162 10.99 -7.61 11.17
C GLU A 162 12.10 -7.09 12.11
N GLY A 163 11.79 -6.95 13.41
CA GLY A 163 12.70 -6.39 14.42
C GLY A 163 12.55 -4.89 14.71
N ALA A 164 11.59 -4.20 14.07
CA ALA A 164 11.29 -2.80 14.37
C ALA A 164 10.42 -2.67 15.63
N ASN A 165 10.65 -1.61 16.40
CA ASN A 165 9.75 -1.18 17.46
C ASN A 165 8.37 -0.85 16.82
N PRO A 166 7.21 -1.17 17.42
CA PRO A 166 5.88 -0.83 16.87
C PRO A 166 5.71 0.64 16.46
N ASP A 167 6.51 1.55 17.03
CA ASP A 167 6.53 2.99 16.72
C ASP A 167 7.47 3.37 15.54
N GLU A 168 8.26 2.42 15.03
CA GLU A 168 9.26 2.59 13.95
C GLU A 168 8.86 1.83 12.66
N GLY A 169 7.55 1.71 12.41
CA GLY A 169 7.02 1.19 11.15
C GLY A 169 7.17 2.19 10.01
N TYR A 170 7.23 1.68 8.78
CA TYR A 170 6.92 2.52 7.63
C TYR A 170 5.40 2.74 7.61
N ALA A 171 5.01 3.97 7.33
CA ALA A 171 3.62 4.37 7.19
C ALA A 171 3.42 4.92 5.78
N VAL A 172 2.46 4.36 5.04
CA VAL A 172 1.98 4.98 3.81
C VAL A 172 0.60 5.53 4.07
N SER A 173 0.38 6.78 3.67
CA SER A 173 -0.86 7.48 3.92
C SER A 173 -1.48 7.96 2.62
N ALA A 174 -2.80 7.90 2.58
CA ALA A 174 -3.58 8.50 1.52
C ALA A 174 -4.73 9.30 2.13
N SER A 175 -5.05 10.42 1.50
CA SER A 175 -6.17 11.25 1.94
C SER A 175 -6.98 11.77 0.78
N THR A 176 -8.25 12.01 1.04
CA THR A 176 -9.20 12.61 0.12
C THR A 176 -10.05 13.62 0.87
N VAL A 177 -10.58 14.61 0.13
CA VAL A 177 -11.47 15.62 0.68
C VAL A 177 -12.79 15.54 -0.05
N VAL A 178 -13.88 15.48 0.71
CA VAL A 178 -15.22 15.39 0.16
C VAL A 178 -16.09 16.54 0.65
N GLN A 179 -16.86 17.10 -0.28
CA GLN A 179 -17.84 18.14 0.02
C GLN A 179 -19.22 17.51 0.17
N VAL A 180 -19.88 17.80 1.28
CA VAL A 180 -21.28 17.45 1.53
C VAL A 180 -22.11 18.73 1.36
N LYS A 181 -23.19 18.63 0.57
CA LYS A 181 -24.10 19.72 0.20
C LYS A 181 -25.55 19.38 0.56
#